data_AF-A0A2H9PE22-F1
#
_entry.id   AF-A0A2H9PE22-F1
#
_cell.length_a   1.000
_cell.length_b   1.000
_cell.length_c   1.000
_cell.angle_alpha   90.00
_cell.angle_beta   90.00
_cell.angle_gamma   90.00
#
_symmetry.space_group_name_H-M   'P 1'
#
loop_
_entity.id
_entity.type
_entity.pdbx_description
1 polymer ?
#
loop_
_entity_poly.entity_id
_entity_poly.type
_entity_poly.pdbx_seq_one_letter_code
_entity_poly.pdbx_strand_id
1 'polypeptide(L)'
;MKRSLLVQLFQHWLEKNILKKRETPHIKRPIEISDVVSRSFGTLTYDGYIVKMIEKNTKVPIKITKNFTNPLSFMKEIHVGVYQGESLFPDEDDADMLGDFLINIEPMPAGQNKIDVTFEIGEEFGILHATAKDVYSGNERTVKIISRGRLSKQEKDKWTKTLSNIYPIEVNFNNTAAKKMVNLLVNPHSTIGEIKNKLKEADMINENEGLFYNNKELSDDSILSSTNIDKEWIIEIRARTDNRKKKTEKN
;
A
#
# COMPACT_ATOMS: atom_id res chain seq x y z
N MET A 1 31.15 -59.55 -5.22
CA MET A 1 30.27 -59.17 -4.08
C MET A 1 28.90 -58.79 -4.61
N LYS A 2 27.92 -59.71 -4.56
CA LYS A 2 26.55 -59.44 -4.99
C LYS A 2 25.83 -58.70 -3.86
N ARG A 3 25.53 -57.41 -4.04
CA ARG A 3 24.64 -56.69 -3.11
C ARG A 3 23.27 -57.40 -3.13
N SER A 4 22.77 -57.75 -1.95
CA SER A 4 21.54 -58.53 -1.78
C SER A 4 20.35 -57.83 -2.45
N LEU A 5 19.57 -58.58 -3.23
CA LEU A 5 18.35 -58.11 -3.92
C LEU A 5 17.37 -57.41 -2.96
N LEU A 6 17.35 -57.84 -1.69
CA LEU A 6 16.55 -57.20 -0.64
C LEU A 6 17.01 -55.76 -0.34
N VAL A 7 18.31 -55.49 -0.41
CA VAL A 7 18.85 -54.13 -0.19
C VAL A 7 18.55 -53.22 -1.37
N GLN A 8 18.59 -53.76 -2.61
CA GLN A 8 18.18 -53.00 -3.80
C GLN A 8 16.68 -52.73 -3.83
N LEU A 9 15.86 -53.72 -3.50
CA LEU A 9 14.40 -53.55 -3.41
C LEU A 9 14.01 -52.60 -2.28
N PHE A 10 14.73 -52.63 -1.15
CA PHE A 10 14.51 -51.73 -0.03
C PHE A 10 14.95 -50.29 -0.36
N GLN A 11 16.10 -50.11 -1.02
CA GLN A 11 16.54 -48.79 -1.51
C GLN A 11 15.59 -48.23 -2.58
N HIS A 12 15.12 -49.06 -3.52
CA HIS A 12 14.14 -48.67 -4.52
C HIS A 12 12.77 -48.32 -3.91
N TRP A 13 12.36 -49.05 -2.86
CA TRP A 13 11.15 -48.76 -2.11
C TRP A 13 11.30 -47.47 -1.27
N LEU A 14 12.48 -47.23 -0.68
CA LEU A 14 12.82 -45.99 0.02
C LEU A 14 12.81 -44.80 -0.94
N GLU A 15 13.47 -44.90 -2.09
CA GLU A 15 13.50 -43.83 -3.10
C GLU A 15 12.07 -43.54 -3.62
N LYS A 16 11.27 -44.57 -3.93
CA LYS A 16 9.90 -44.36 -4.43
C LYS A 16 8.92 -43.81 -3.39
N ASN A 17 9.09 -44.11 -2.10
CA ASN A 17 8.14 -43.70 -1.06
C ASN A 17 8.60 -42.49 -0.25
N ILE A 18 9.91 -42.21 -0.17
CA ILE A 18 10.46 -41.06 0.57
C ILE A 18 10.66 -39.85 -0.36
N LEU A 19 10.90 -40.04 -1.68
CA LEU A 19 10.92 -38.94 -2.66
C LEU A 19 9.53 -38.56 -3.19
N LYS A 20 8.46 -39.24 -2.76
CA LYS A 20 7.13 -38.61 -2.71
C LYS A 20 7.15 -37.58 -1.58
N LYS A 21 7.92 -36.52 -1.83
CA LYS A 21 7.83 -35.22 -1.17
C LYS A 21 6.33 -34.98 -1.01
N ARG A 22 5.86 -34.91 0.23
CA ARG A 22 4.51 -34.48 0.52
C ARG A 22 4.41 -33.08 -0.07
N GLU A 23 3.93 -32.99 -1.31
CA GLU A 23 3.41 -31.75 -1.86
C GLU A 23 2.18 -31.50 -1.02
N THR A 24 2.38 -30.81 0.11
CA THR A 24 1.30 -30.11 0.78
C THR A 24 0.59 -29.34 -0.31
N PRO A 25 -0.71 -29.55 -0.55
CA PRO A 25 -1.42 -28.76 -1.53
C PRO A 25 -1.23 -27.31 -1.08
N HIS A 26 -0.39 -26.57 -1.79
CA HIS A 26 -0.35 -25.13 -1.68
C HIS A 26 -1.70 -24.70 -2.24
N ILE A 27 -2.71 -24.65 -1.38
CA ILE A 27 -3.94 -23.97 -1.69
C ILE A 27 -3.48 -22.52 -1.87
N LYS A 28 -3.20 -22.14 -3.12
CA LYS A 28 -3.10 -20.75 -3.54
C LYS A 28 -4.49 -20.17 -3.37
N ARG A 29 -4.91 -19.95 -2.12
CA ARG A 29 -5.97 -19.02 -1.84
C ARG A 29 -5.36 -17.68 -2.23
N PRO A 30 -5.94 -16.94 -3.19
CA PRO A 30 -5.49 -15.58 -3.42
C PRO A 30 -5.54 -14.87 -2.06
N ILE A 31 -4.40 -14.33 -1.65
CA ILE A 31 -4.34 -13.46 -0.47
C ILE A 31 -5.06 -12.19 -0.90
N GLU A 32 -6.32 -12.06 -0.50
CA GLU A 32 -7.11 -10.86 -0.73
C GLU A 32 -6.77 -9.85 0.35
N ILE A 33 -6.03 -8.81 -0.03
CA ILE A 33 -5.78 -7.66 0.84
C ILE A 33 -7.00 -6.76 0.69
N SER A 34 -7.89 -6.79 1.68
CA SER A 34 -9.01 -5.85 1.76
C SER A 34 -8.61 -4.71 2.69
N ASP A 35 -8.76 -3.47 2.23
CA ASP A 35 -8.65 -2.32 3.12
C ASP A 35 -9.88 -2.23 4.03
N VAL A 36 -9.65 -1.78 5.27
CA VAL A 36 -10.69 -1.65 6.29
C VAL A 36 -10.69 -0.27 6.93
N VAL A 37 -11.86 0.15 7.41
CA VAL A 37 -12.05 1.40 8.14
C VAL A 37 -11.36 1.33 9.51
N SER A 38 -10.54 2.34 9.85
CA SER A 38 -9.75 2.34 11.10
C SER A 38 -10.54 2.69 12.36
N ARG A 39 -11.52 3.59 12.26
CA ARG A 39 -12.42 4.04 13.34
C ARG A 39 -13.80 4.24 12.77
N SER A 40 -14.84 3.96 13.57
CA SER A 40 -16.21 4.12 13.10
C SER A 40 -16.53 5.56 12.72
N PHE A 41 -17.42 5.74 11.75
CA PHE A 41 -17.98 7.03 11.37
C PHE A 41 -19.45 7.07 11.76
N GLY A 42 -19.89 8.20 12.27
CA GLY A 42 -21.27 8.39 12.73
C GLY A 42 -21.81 9.78 12.46
N THR A 43 -23.10 9.94 12.71
CA THR A 43 -23.78 11.23 12.63
C THR A 43 -24.49 11.55 13.94
N LEU A 44 -24.52 12.83 14.31
CA LEU A 44 -25.16 13.30 15.53
C LEU A 44 -26.68 13.32 15.36
N THR A 45 -27.39 12.77 16.34
CA THR A 45 -28.84 12.85 16.44
C THR A 45 -29.28 14.03 17.29
N TYR A 46 -30.53 14.44 17.16
CA TYR A 46 -31.11 15.51 17.96
C TYR A 46 -31.04 15.23 19.48
N ASP A 47 -31.15 13.95 19.86
CA ASP A 47 -31.10 13.49 21.25
C ASP A 47 -29.69 13.55 21.87
N GLY A 48 -28.69 14.02 21.12
CA GLY A 48 -27.33 14.26 21.62
C GLY A 48 -26.39 13.06 21.56
N TYR A 49 -26.81 11.93 20.98
CA TYR A 49 -25.94 10.78 20.75
C TYR A 49 -25.57 10.59 19.27
N ILE A 50 -24.41 9.98 19.04
CA ILE A 50 -23.87 9.67 17.73
C ILE A 50 -24.37 8.29 17.29
N VAL A 51 -25.06 8.24 16.15
CA VAL A 51 -25.41 6.98 15.49
C VAL A 51 -24.28 6.57 14.56
N LYS A 52 -23.64 5.43 14.85
CA LYS A 52 -22.63 4.84 13.98
C LYS A 52 -23.24 4.46 12.64
N MET A 53 -22.70 5.00 11.56
CA MET A 53 -23.11 4.73 10.18
C MET A 53 -22.25 3.63 9.56
N ILE A 54 -20.93 3.72 9.73
CA ILE A 54 -19.94 2.75 9.26
C ILE A 54 -19.09 2.34 10.45
N GLU A 55 -19.00 1.05 10.74
CA GLU A 55 -18.24 0.55 11.89
C GLU A 55 -16.75 0.38 11.58
N LYS A 56 -15.91 0.42 12.60
CA LYS A 56 -14.49 0.03 12.48
C LYS A 56 -14.35 -1.37 11.91
N ASN A 57 -13.25 -1.61 11.21
CA ASN A 57 -12.93 -2.85 10.51
C ASN A 57 -13.91 -3.23 9.37
N THR A 58 -14.82 -2.33 8.99
CA THR A 58 -15.66 -2.53 7.80
C THR A 58 -14.77 -2.46 6.55
N LYS A 59 -14.95 -3.42 5.64
CA LYS A 59 -14.22 -3.45 4.35
C LYS A 59 -14.62 -2.25 3.48
N VAL A 60 -13.65 -1.64 2.81
CA VAL A 60 -13.89 -0.61 1.78
C VAL A 60 -13.70 -1.22 0.38
N PRO A 61 -14.42 -0.73 -0.66
CA PRO A 61 -15.37 0.38 -0.64
C PRO A 61 -16.70 0.03 0.06
N ILE A 62 -17.32 1.02 0.70
CA ILE A 62 -18.58 0.85 1.43
C ILE A 62 -19.49 2.07 1.30
N LYS A 63 -20.80 1.81 1.21
CA LYS A 63 -21.85 2.82 1.20
C LYS A 63 -22.98 2.38 2.12
N ILE A 64 -23.29 3.19 3.12
CA ILE A 64 -24.38 2.94 4.08
C ILE A 64 -25.33 4.13 4.10
N THR A 65 -26.62 3.85 4.00
CA THR A 65 -27.69 4.83 4.15
C THR A 65 -28.56 4.48 5.35
N LYS A 66 -28.85 5.47 6.20
CA LYS A 66 -29.83 5.36 7.29
C LYS A 66 -30.86 6.48 7.16
N ASN A 67 -32.09 6.17 7.57
CA ASN A 67 -33.21 7.10 7.52
C ASN A 67 -33.37 7.77 8.88
N PHE A 68 -33.50 9.09 8.86
CA PHE A 68 -33.77 9.94 10.02
C PHE A 68 -35.05 10.73 9.79
N THR A 69 -35.59 11.34 10.85
CA THR A 69 -36.79 12.16 10.79
C THR A 69 -36.56 13.53 11.42
N ASN A 70 -37.46 14.48 11.15
CA ASN A 70 -37.39 15.79 11.78
C ASN A 70 -37.79 15.71 13.26
N PRO A 71 -36.95 16.18 14.19
CA PRO A 71 -37.25 16.11 15.62
C PRO A 71 -38.35 17.09 16.05
N LEU A 72 -38.49 18.22 15.35
CA LEU A 72 -39.47 19.27 15.66
C LEU A 72 -40.36 19.57 14.45
N SER A 73 -41.58 20.04 14.71
CA SER A 73 -42.54 20.41 13.67
C SER A 73 -42.11 21.67 12.91
N PHE A 74 -42.35 21.67 11.59
CA PHE A 74 -42.15 22.79 10.67
C PHE A 74 -40.72 23.36 10.65
N MET A 75 -39.73 22.51 10.92
CA MET A 75 -38.33 22.84 10.70
C MET A 75 -38.08 23.10 9.22
N LYS A 76 -37.25 24.10 8.92
CA LYS A 76 -36.83 24.42 7.54
C LYS A 76 -35.49 23.77 7.18
N GLU A 77 -34.68 23.49 8.19
CA GLU A 77 -33.33 22.97 8.01
C GLU A 77 -33.01 21.92 9.07
N ILE A 78 -32.19 20.94 8.71
CA ILE A 78 -31.63 19.94 9.63
C ILE A 78 -30.11 20.01 9.58
N HIS A 79 -29.49 20.01 10.76
CA HIS A 79 -28.05 19.93 10.94
C HIS A 79 -27.59 18.48 10.93
N VAL A 80 -26.58 18.19 10.11
CA VAL A 80 -25.95 16.88 9.99
C VAL A 80 -24.49 17.04 10.39
N GLY A 81 -24.17 16.62 11.61
CA GLY A 81 -22.79 16.51 12.08
C GLY A 81 -22.18 15.16 11.67
N VAL A 82 -20.91 15.15 11.27
CA VAL A 82 -20.15 13.96 10.91
C VAL A 82 -19.02 13.77 11.92
N TYR A 83 -19.01 12.60 12.56
CA TYR A 83 -18.09 12.25 13.63
C TYR A 83 -17.29 10.99 13.28
N GLN A 84 -16.08 10.89 13.83
CA GLN A 84 -15.24 9.72 13.78
C GLN A 84 -14.82 9.32 15.18
N GLY A 85 -15.04 8.05 15.56
CA GLY A 85 -14.77 7.58 16.90
C GLY A 85 -15.65 6.44 17.34
N GLU A 86 -15.41 5.95 18.56
CA GLU A 86 -16.17 4.83 19.13
C GLU A 86 -17.13 5.24 20.25
N SER A 87 -16.97 6.44 20.82
CA SER A 87 -17.91 6.96 21.80
C SER A 87 -19.29 7.26 21.15
N LEU A 88 -20.32 7.16 21.98
CA LEU A 88 -21.71 7.47 21.65
C LEU A 88 -22.04 8.95 21.88
N PHE A 89 -21.23 9.69 22.62
CA PHE A 89 -21.51 11.09 22.95
C PHE A 89 -20.41 12.00 22.40
N PRO A 90 -20.77 13.17 21.85
CA PRO A 90 -19.80 14.06 21.21
C PRO A 90 -18.80 14.71 22.19
N ASP A 91 -19.16 14.82 23.47
CA ASP A 91 -18.33 15.46 24.50
C ASP A 91 -17.40 14.48 25.24
N GLU A 92 -17.44 13.19 24.89
CA GLU A 92 -16.57 12.18 25.48
C GLU A 92 -15.26 12.04 24.70
N ASP A 93 -14.22 11.55 25.40
CA ASP A 93 -12.97 11.14 24.76
C ASP A 93 -13.25 10.06 23.70
N ASP A 94 -12.56 10.10 22.56
CA ASP A 94 -12.74 9.19 21.41
C ASP A 94 -13.99 9.45 20.53
N ALA A 95 -14.46 10.70 20.46
CA ALA A 95 -15.40 11.21 19.44
C ALA A 95 -14.88 12.52 18.79
N ASP A 96 -14.34 12.43 17.57
CA ASP A 96 -13.82 13.60 16.84
C ASP A 96 -14.85 14.09 15.80
N MET A 97 -15.25 15.36 15.89
CA MET A 97 -16.06 15.99 14.84
C MET A 97 -15.19 16.29 13.62
N LEU A 98 -15.55 15.71 12.47
CA LEU A 98 -14.81 15.91 11.22
C LEU A 98 -15.36 17.07 10.39
N GLY A 99 -16.66 17.36 10.55
CA GLY A 99 -17.33 18.47 9.90
C GLY A 99 -18.85 18.35 10.01
N ASP A 100 -19.54 19.35 9.47
CA ASP A 100 -20.99 19.45 9.51
C ASP A 100 -21.55 20.21 8.33
N PHE A 101 -22.85 20.03 8.10
CA PHE A 101 -23.60 20.79 7.11
C PHE A 101 -25.09 20.82 7.43
N LEU A 102 -25.78 21.77 6.80
CA LEU A 102 -27.23 21.94 6.91
C LEU A 102 -27.90 21.50 5.61
N ILE A 103 -29.04 20.84 5.70
CA ILE A 103 -29.92 20.59 4.55
C ILE A 103 -31.24 21.30 4.72
N ASN A 104 -31.81 21.78 3.62
CA ASN A 104 -33.16 22.34 3.60
C ASN A 104 -34.17 21.21 3.48
N ILE A 105 -35.23 21.25 4.29
CA ILE A 105 -36.29 20.26 4.30
C ILE A 105 -37.65 20.93 4.12
N GLU A 106 -38.62 20.17 3.60
CA GLU A 106 -40.00 20.64 3.55
C GLU A 106 -40.58 20.76 4.98
N PRO A 107 -41.22 21.89 5.37
CA PRO A 107 -41.80 22.02 6.70
C PRO A 107 -42.97 21.04 6.92
N MET A 108 -42.76 19.99 7.71
CA MET A 108 -43.79 19.01 8.09
C MET A 108 -43.90 18.87 9.62
N PRO A 109 -45.00 18.30 10.15
CA PRO A 109 -45.08 17.96 11.58
C PRO A 109 -43.93 17.05 12.04
N ALA A 110 -43.61 17.08 13.33
CA ALA A 110 -42.54 16.27 13.91
C ALA A 110 -42.65 14.78 13.52
N GLY A 111 -41.53 14.18 13.14
CA GLY A 111 -41.42 12.77 12.78
C GLY A 111 -41.95 12.39 11.39
N GLN A 112 -42.45 13.34 10.59
CA GLN A 112 -43.02 13.05 9.27
C GLN A 112 -42.03 13.17 8.12
N ASN A 113 -41.05 14.07 8.20
CA ASN A 113 -40.00 14.13 7.18
C ASN A 113 -39.18 12.84 7.21
N LYS A 114 -38.71 12.42 6.04
CA LYS A 114 -37.78 11.31 5.90
C LYS A 114 -36.50 11.83 5.27
N ILE A 115 -35.42 11.75 6.04
CA ILE A 115 -34.09 12.23 5.65
C ILE A 115 -33.16 11.03 5.51
N ASP A 116 -32.71 10.76 4.30
CA ASP A 116 -31.77 9.71 4.02
C ASP A 116 -30.35 10.28 4.17
N VAL A 117 -29.65 9.88 5.23
CA VAL A 117 -28.23 10.22 5.43
C VAL A 117 -27.39 9.05 4.94
N THR A 118 -26.47 9.32 4.03
CA THR A 118 -25.63 8.34 3.36
C THR A 118 -24.17 8.65 3.56
N PHE A 119 -23.42 7.68 4.06
CA PHE A 119 -21.97 7.74 4.20
C PHE A 119 -21.34 6.78 3.19
N GLU A 120 -20.43 7.31 2.38
CA GLU A 120 -19.76 6.56 1.33
C GLU A 120 -18.25 6.76 1.41
N ILE A 121 -17.52 5.64 1.47
CA ILE A 121 -16.06 5.60 1.42
C ILE A 121 -15.69 4.77 0.20
N GLY A 122 -15.16 5.45 -0.82
CA GLY A 122 -14.82 4.85 -2.12
C GLY A 122 -13.38 4.34 -2.20
N GLU A 123 -12.90 4.18 -3.43
CA GLU A 123 -11.51 3.77 -3.74
C GLU A 123 -10.48 4.87 -3.41
N GLU A 124 -10.91 6.13 -3.33
CA GLU A 124 -10.06 7.23 -2.87
C GLU A 124 -9.82 7.13 -1.35
N PHE A 125 -8.64 6.62 -0.99
CA PHE A 125 -8.26 6.40 0.40
C PHE A 125 -8.42 7.65 1.29
N GLY A 126 -9.31 7.56 2.27
CA GLY A 126 -9.44 8.55 3.34
C GLY A 126 -10.33 9.74 3.03
N ILE A 127 -11.17 9.65 2.00
CA ILE A 127 -12.24 10.62 1.73
C ILE A 127 -13.59 9.97 2.05
N LEU A 128 -14.34 10.60 2.95
CA LEU A 128 -15.71 10.23 3.28
C LEU A 128 -16.65 11.20 2.55
N HIS A 129 -17.61 10.68 1.80
CA HIS A 129 -18.72 11.44 1.26
C HIS A 129 -19.91 11.29 2.19
N ALA A 130 -20.33 12.39 2.82
CA ALA A 130 -21.53 12.44 3.62
C ALA A 130 -22.61 13.18 2.82
N THR A 131 -23.69 12.48 2.48
CA THR A 131 -24.84 13.01 1.77
C THR A 131 -26.05 12.98 2.68
N ALA A 132 -26.85 14.04 2.70
CA ALA A 132 -28.18 13.99 3.29
C ALA A 132 -29.21 14.46 2.28
N LYS A 133 -30.33 13.74 2.18
CA LYS A 133 -31.40 13.98 1.21
C LYS A 133 -32.75 13.93 1.89
N ASP A 134 -33.56 14.97 1.70
CA ASP A 134 -34.97 14.94 2.03
C ASP A 134 -35.74 14.21 0.93
N VAL A 135 -36.43 13.13 1.31
CA VAL A 135 -37.14 12.26 0.36
C VAL A 135 -38.35 12.96 -0.26
N TYR A 136 -38.96 13.92 0.45
CA TYR A 136 -40.16 14.59 -0.01
C TYR A 136 -39.85 15.71 -1.00
N SER A 137 -39.01 16.66 -0.61
CA SER A 137 -38.62 17.77 -1.49
C SER A 137 -37.59 17.36 -2.57
N GLY A 138 -36.87 16.26 -2.37
CA GLY A 138 -35.76 15.84 -3.21
C GLY A 138 -34.49 16.65 -3.00
N ASN A 139 -34.50 17.65 -2.11
CA ASN A 139 -33.33 18.44 -1.78
C ASN A 139 -32.24 17.56 -1.18
N GLU A 140 -31.03 17.69 -1.72
CA GLU A 140 -29.87 16.96 -1.24
C GLU A 140 -28.66 17.87 -1.09
N ARG A 141 -27.80 17.53 -0.13
CA ARG A 141 -26.49 18.15 0.04
C ARG A 141 -25.47 17.06 0.31
N THR A 142 -24.35 17.15 -0.39
CA THR A 142 -23.20 16.26 -0.20
C THR A 142 -21.99 17.07 0.22
N VAL A 143 -21.29 16.60 1.24
CA VAL A 143 -20.02 17.18 1.71
C VAL A 143 -18.93 16.12 1.67
N LYS A 144 -17.77 16.52 1.15
CA LYS A 144 -16.55 15.71 1.18
C LYS A 144 -15.78 16.01 2.45
N ILE A 145 -15.59 14.98 3.27
CA ILE A 145 -14.88 15.05 4.54
C ILE A 145 -13.51 14.38 4.35
N ILE A 146 -12.46 15.18 4.47
CA ILE A 146 -11.07 14.73 4.40
C ILE A 146 -10.56 14.64 5.84
N SER A 147 -10.17 13.45 6.27
CA SER A 147 -9.63 13.26 7.63
C SER A 147 -8.35 14.10 7.80
N ARG A 148 -8.37 15.04 8.74
CA ARG A 148 -7.29 16.03 8.99
C ARG A 148 -5.98 15.46 9.55
N GLY A 149 -5.85 14.13 9.66
CA GLY A 149 -4.67 13.46 10.23
C GLY A 149 -3.90 12.55 9.27
N ARG A 150 -4.29 12.47 8.00
CA ARG A 150 -3.57 11.65 7.01
C ARG A 150 -2.72 12.56 6.12
N LEU A 151 -1.42 12.22 6.03
CA LEU A 151 -0.50 12.79 5.05
C LEU A 151 -1.20 12.84 3.69
N SER A 152 -1.22 14.02 3.08
CA SER A 152 -1.68 14.19 1.70
C SER A 152 -0.91 13.25 0.76
N LYS A 153 -1.45 12.96 -0.42
CA LYS A 153 -0.73 12.12 -1.40
C LYS A 153 0.68 12.64 -1.67
N GLN A 154 0.84 13.96 -1.76
CA GLN A 154 2.12 14.63 -1.93
C GLN A 154 3.06 14.43 -0.73
N GLU A 155 2.55 14.50 0.49
CA GLU A 155 3.35 14.24 1.68
C GLU A 155 3.70 12.76 1.80
N LYS A 156 2.80 11.84 1.44
CA LYS A 156 3.11 10.40 1.37
C LYS A 156 4.19 10.13 0.34
N ASP A 157 4.13 10.72 -0.84
CA ASP A 157 5.15 10.56 -1.87
C ASP A 157 6.49 11.14 -1.40
N LYS A 158 6.47 12.30 -0.72
CA LYS A 158 7.66 12.90 -0.09
C LYS A 158 8.25 12.00 0.98
N TRP A 159 7.44 11.46 1.89
CA TRP A 159 7.89 10.57 2.95
C TRP A 159 8.34 9.23 2.39
N THR A 160 7.67 8.68 1.39
CA THR A 160 8.07 7.44 0.70
C THR A 160 9.42 7.62 0.02
N LYS A 161 9.63 8.75 -0.67
CA LYS A 161 10.91 9.12 -1.28
C LYS A 161 12.00 9.39 -0.24
N THR A 162 11.64 9.98 0.90
CA THR A 162 12.59 10.24 2.00
C THR A 162 13.02 8.93 2.66
N LEU A 163 12.06 8.05 2.95
CA LEU A 163 12.32 6.75 3.57
C LEU A 163 13.03 5.79 2.61
N SER A 164 12.73 5.83 1.31
CA SER A 164 13.46 5.05 0.30
C SER A 164 14.93 5.45 0.18
N ASN A 165 15.26 6.70 0.55
CA ASN A 165 16.65 7.16 0.57
C ASN A 165 17.38 6.81 1.88
N ILE A 166 16.63 6.51 2.96
CA ILE A 166 17.21 6.22 4.29
C ILE A 166 17.42 4.71 4.50
N TYR A 167 16.49 3.87 4.03
CA TYR A 167 16.56 2.43 4.26
C TYR A 167 17.40 1.72 3.18
N PRO A 168 18.20 0.70 3.55
CA PRO A 168 18.92 -0.10 2.58
C PRO A 168 17.94 -0.81 1.65
N ILE A 169 18.24 -0.78 0.35
CA ILE A 169 17.44 -1.41 -0.71
C ILE A 169 18.11 -2.72 -1.07
N GLU A 170 17.32 -3.77 -1.28
CA GLU A 170 17.81 -5.04 -1.84
C GLU A 170 18.04 -4.87 -3.35
N VAL A 171 19.28 -5.08 -3.79
CA VAL A 171 19.67 -4.97 -5.19
C VAL A 171 20.14 -6.33 -5.68
N ASN A 172 19.61 -6.75 -6.83
CA ASN A 172 19.99 -8.01 -7.47
C ASN A 172 21.18 -7.75 -8.39
N PHE A 173 22.28 -8.44 -8.15
CA PHE A 173 23.45 -8.45 -9.01
C PHE A 173 23.51 -9.76 -9.77
N ASN A 174 23.53 -9.69 -11.10
CA ASN A 174 23.67 -10.86 -11.96
C ASN A 174 25.02 -10.80 -12.68
N ASN A 175 25.90 -11.76 -12.39
CA ASN A 175 27.12 -11.96 -13.15
C ASN A 175 26.85 -12.93 -14.30
N THR A 176 26.74 -12.38 -15.51
CA THR A 176 26.45 -13.14 -16.73
C THR A 176 27.60 -14.09 -17.12
N ALA A 177 28.85 -13.74 -16.80
CA ALA A 177 30.01 -14.57 -17.09
C ALA A 177 30.11 -15.77 -16.13
N ALA A 178 29.92 -15.52 -14.83
CA ALA A 178 29.95 -16.55 -13.80
C ALA A 178 28.64 -17.33 -13.66
N LYS A 179 27.54 -16.87 -14.30
CA LYS A 179 26.17 -17.37 -14.13
C LYS A 179 25.74 -17.42 -12.66
N LYS A 180 26.14 -16.41 -11.88
CA LYS A 180 25.81 -16.28 -10.45
C LYS A 180 24.92 -15.07 -10.22
N MET A 181 23.98 -15.19 -9.29
CA MET A 181 23.13 -14.09 -8.83
C MET A 181 23.31 -13.92 -7.33
N VAL A 182 23.41 -12.67 -6.87
CA VAL A 182 23.48 -12.31 -5.45
C VAL A 182 22.59 -11.12 -5.18
N ASN A 183 21.89 -11.19 -4.05
CA ASN A 183 21.11 -10.07 -3.53
C ASN A 183 21.91 -9.41 -2.42
N LEU A 184 22.07 -8.09 -2.49
CA LEU A 184 22.78 -7.34 -1.47
C LEU A 184 21.90 -6.20 -0.96
N LEU A 185 21.86 -6.03 0.36
CA LEU A 185 21.31 -4.83 0.98
C LEU A 185 22.31 -3.70 0.84
N VAL A 186 21.95 -2.71 0.04
CA VAL A 186 22.81 -1.58 -0.30
C VAL A 186 22.20 -0.29 0.22
N ASN A 187 23.02 0.54 0.86
CA ASN A 187 22.60 1.88 1.26
C ASN A 187 22.44 2.76 0.00
N PRO A 188 21.30 3.45 -0.20
CA PRO A 188 21.08 4.35 -1.34
C PRO A 188 22.14 5.45 -1.51
N HIS A 189 22.81 5.83 -0.41
CA HIS A 189 23.88 6.82 -0.40
C HIS A 189 25.29 6.26 -0.68
N SER A 190 25.44 4.93 -0.77
CA SER A 190 26.72 4.33 -1.13
C SER A 190 27.07 4.63 -2.58
N THR A 191 28.36 4.88 -2.81
CA THR A 191 28.90 5.03 -4.16
C THR A 191 28.95 3.68 -4.88
N ILE A 192 28.90 3.69 -6.21
CA ILE A 192 29.09 2.47 -7.02
C ILE A 192 30.46 1.82 -6.72
N GLY A 193 31.49 2.61 -6.41
CA GLY A 193 32.79 2.12 -5.96
C GLY A 193 32.73 1.31 -4.66
N GLU A 194 32.02 1.78 -3.65
CA GLU A 194 31.81 1.05 -2.39
C GLU A 194 31.07 -0.27 -2.60
N ILE A 195 30.06 -0.28 -3.47
CA ILE A 195 29.29 -1.48 -3.82
C ILE A 195 30.19 -2.49 -4.53
N LYS A 196 31.01 -2.03 -5.48
CA LYS A 196 32.00 -2.88 -6.17
C LYS A 196 32.97 -3.51 -5.19
N ASN A 197 33.45 -2.77 -4.19
CA ASN A 197 34.35 -3.33 -3.18
C ASN A 197 33.68 -4.45 -2.36
N LYS A 198 32.43 -4.28 -1.94
CA LYS A 198 31.66 -5.35 -1.27
C LYS A 198 31.44 -6.56 -2.16
N LEU A 199 31.20 -6.35 -3.46
CA LEU A 199 31.06 -7.44 -4.42
C LEU A 199 32.40 -8.16 -4.69
N LYS A 200 33.53 -7.46 -4.62
CA LYS A 200 34.87 -8.06 -4.71
C LYS A 200 35.14 -8.95 -3.49
N GLU A 201 34.81 -8.49 -2.29
CA GLU A 201 34.91 -9.29 -1.05
C GLU A 201 34.07 -10.57 -1.12
N ALA A 202 32.93 -10.51 -1.83
CA ALA A 202 32.04 -11.64 -2.06
C ALA A 202 32.42 -12.53 -3.28
N ASP A 203 33.56 -12.31 -3.93
CA ASP A 203 34.01 -13.04 -5.13
C ASP A 203 32.98 -13.02 -6.29
N MET A 204 32.26 -11.88 -6.43
CA MET A 204 31.20 -11.69 -7.43
C MET A 204 31.63 -10.84 -8.63
N ILE A 205 32.69 -10.05 -8.50
CA ILE A 205 33.17 -9.14 -9.56
C ILE A 205 34.69 -9.14 -9.62
N ASN A 206 35.23 -9.16 -10.84
CA ASN A 206 36.66 -9.04 -11.11
C ASN A 206 37.07 -7.59 -11.43
N GLU A 207 38.38 -7.28 -11.40
CA GLU A 207 38.89 -5.93 -11.70
C GLU A 207 38.56 -5.44 -13.12
N ASN A 208 38.37 -6.37 -14.05
CA ASN A 208 38.06 -6.10 -15.46
C ASN A 208 36.55 -5.99 -15.73
N GLU A 209 35.71 -6.15 -14.70
CA GLU A 209 34.26 -6.13 -14.82
C GLU A 209 33.68 -4.82 -14.26
N GLY A 210 32.63 -4.34 -14.94
CA GLY A 210 31.87 -3.16 -14.56
C GLY A 210 30.46 -3.52 -14.12
N LEU A 211 29.82 -2.60 -13.41
CA LEU A 211 28.39 -2.67 -13.10
C LEU A 211 27.63 -1.93 -14.20
N PHE A 212 26.67 -2.62 -14.79
CA PHE A 212 25.86 -2.11 -15.90
C PHE A 212 24.40 -2.09 -15.51
N TYR A 213 23.73 -1.01 -15.89
CA TYR A 213 22.29 -0.92 -15.85
C TYR A 213 21.76 -0.34 -17.15
N ASN A 214 20.70 -0.93 -17.73
CA ASN A 214 20.17 -0.56 -19.05
C ASN A 214 21.27 -0.41 -20.12
N ASN A 215 22.24 -1.34 -20.13
CA ASN A 215 23.41 -1.34 -21.00
C ASN A 215 24.38 -0.14 -20.86
N LYS A 216 24.22 0.70 -19.82
CA LYS A 216 25.15 1.79 -19.49
C LYS A 216 26.02 1.40 -18.31
N GLU A 217 27.33 1.59 -18.44
CA GLU A 217 28.26 1.40 -17.31
C GLU A 217 28.03 2.48 -16.24
N LEU A 218 27.93 2.04 -14.99
CA LEU A 218 27.79 2.92 -13.83
C LEU A 218 29.18 3.42 -13.41
N SER A 219 29.32 4.74 -13.31
CA SER A 219 30.55 5.39 -12.84
C SER A 219 30.73 5.16 -11.35
N ASP A 220 31.98 4.97 -10.91
CA ASP A 220 32.31 4.68 -9.50
C ASP A 220 31.88 5.81 -8.55
N ASP A 221 31.89 7.06 -9.03
CA ASP A 221 31.49 8.25 -8.27
C ASP A 221 29.96 8.47 -8.22
N SER A 222 29.18 7.67 -8.95
CA SER A 222 27.72 7.82 -8.94
C SER A 222 27.14 7.30 -7.63
N ILE A 223 26.18 8.03 -7.07
CA ILE A 223 25.43 7.61 -5.89
C ILE A 223 24.22 6.81 -6.36
N LEU A 224 23.96 5.66 -5.75
CA LEU A 224 22.86 4.77 -6.14
C LEU A 224 21.49 5.49 -6.20
N SER A 225 21.22 6.43 -5.29
CA SER A 225 19.99 7.24 -5.24
C SER A 225 19.90 8.38 -6.27
N SER A 226 21.01 8.77 -6.92
CA SER A 226 21.05 9.84 -7.94
C SER A 226 20.60 9.37 -9.32
N THR A 227 20.59 8.06 -9.50
CA THR A 227 19.99 7.36 -10.62
C THR A 227 18.52 7.07 -10.28
N ASN A 228 17.61 7.26 -11.23
CA ASN A 228 16.17 7.16 -11.01
C ASN A 228 15.74 5.67 -10.95
N ILE A 229 16.04 4.98 -9.82
CA ILE A 229 16.03 3.51 -9.70
C ILE A 229 14.89 2.98 -8.82
N ASP A 230 14.03 2.12 -9.38
CA ASP A 230 12.94 1.40 -8.68
C ASP A 230 13.34 -0.02 -8.22
N LYS A 231 12.54 -0.61 -7.31
CA LYS A 231 12.73 -1.89 -6.58
C LYS A 231 12.92 -3.18 -7.42
N GLU A 232 13.00 -3.11 -8.73
CA GLU A 232 13.10 -4.28 -9.64
C GLU A 232 14.39 -4.33 -10.47
N TRP A 233 15.43 -3.55 -10.10
CA TRP A 233 16.65 -3.49 -10.91
C TRP A 233 17.52 -4.74 -10.76
N ILE A 234 17.84 -5.34 -11.90
CA ILE A 234 18.92 -6.32 -12.05
C ILE A 234 20.14 -5.55 -12.56
N ILE A 235 21.14 -5.38 -11.71
CA ILE A 235 22.44 -4.83 -12.13
C ILE A 235 23.26 -5.96 -12.72
N GLU A 236 23.73 -5.77 -13.94
CA GLU A 236 24.54 -6.77 -14.62
C GLU A 236 26.02 -6.51 -14.42
N ILE A 237 26.74 -7.55 -14.02
CA ILE A 237 28.20 -7.57 -13.96
C ILE A 237 28.69 -8.11 -15.31
N ARG A 238 29.39 -7.26 -16.07
CA ARG A 238 29.93 -7.62 -17.39
C ARG A 238 31.38 -7.15 -17.51
N ALA A 239 32.16 -7.82 -18.35
CA ALA A 239 33.50 -7.35 -18.70
C ALA A 239 33.43 -5.98 -19.39
N ARG A 240 34.32 -5.05 -19.03
CA ARG A 240 34.45 -3.77 -19.72
C ARG A 240 34.91 -4.03 -21.15
N THR A 241 34.09 -3.70 -22.13
CA THR A 241 34.50 -3.77 -23.53
C THR A 241 35.59 -2.74 -23.77
N ASP A 242 36.77 -3.22 -24.17
CA ASP A 242 37.98 -2.43 -24.30
C ASP A 242 37.85 -1.43 -25.48
N ASN A 243 37.32 -0.24 -25.21
CA ASN A 243 37.24 0.85 -26.19
C ASN A 243 38.56 1.63 -26.34
N ARG A 244 39.70 1.09 -25.86
CA ARG A 244 41.02 1.73 -25.99
C ARG A 244 41.65 1.64 -27.39
N LYS A 245 41.00 1.04 -28.40
CA LYS A 245 41.55 0.93 -29.77
C LYS A 245 41.03 1.93 -30.82
N LYS A 246 40.22 2.94 -30.47
CA LYS A 246 39.69 3.91 -31.47
C LYS A 246 40.30 5.32 -31.45
N LYS A 247 41.38 5.58 -30.70
CA LYS A 247 41.99 6.93 -30.59
C LYS A 247 43.41 7.07 -31.14
N THR A 248 43.90 6.11 -31.91
CA THR A 248 45.25 6.15 -32.54
C THR A 248 45.26 6.09 -34.06
N GLU A 249 44.12 6.24 -34.73
CA GLU A 249 44.05 6.45 -36.19
C GLU A 249 43.23 7.72 -36.50
N LYS A 250 43.78 8.86 -36.08
CA LYS A 250 43.49 10.18 -36.66
C LYS A 250 44.57 11.13 -36.15
N ASN A 251 45.74 11.04 -36.78
CA ASN A 251 46.69 12.13 -37.01
C ASN A 251 47.51 11.74 -38.23
#